data_AF-A0AAW5HTX4-F1
#
_entry.id   AF-A0AAW5HTX4-F1
#
_cell.length_a   1.000
_cell.length_b   1.000
_cell.length_c   1.000
_cell.angle_alpha   90.00
_cell.angle_beta   90.00
_cell.angle_gamma   90.00
#
_symmetry.space_group_name_H-M   'P 1'
#
loop_
_entity.id
_entity.type
_entity.pdbx_description
1 polymer ?
#
loop_
_entity_poly.entity_id
_entity_poly.type
_entity_poly.pdbx_seq_one_letter_code
_entity_poly.pdbx_strand_id
1 'polypeptide(L)'
;MDSNQFEAKFAAFQQQVTDLIAATVSDHLVTGFSFCNPDTCMGSFELLAPLSYKIPETGGAELHVNCKITLDRTDSFLSTHSSSYGVRFVYGPKKKRKVHPIVRFEYLRGSQKRPSAHIHVSSNSPALAMLLERNKQSEAGFEQQNLHYPTGGHHFRVCLEDVIQFCITELGFMGKSGWQMHVEAGRHEFLKHQINAVVKQDCETAAEVLRQLGYEVSSPQNQIDLPGRRPGW
;
A
#
# COMPACT_ATOMS: atom_id res chain seq x y z
N MET A 1 -17.79 16.12 0.19
CA MET A 1 -18.01 15.04 1.15
C MET A 1 -18.05 15.68 2.51
N ASP A 2 -19.10 15.45 3.31
CA ASP A 2 -19.15 16.01 4.66
C ASP A 2 -18.30 15.19 5.66
N SER A 3 -18.10 15.74 6.85
CA SER A 3 -17.26 15.16 7.90
C SER A 3 -17.71 13.76 8.33
N ASN A 4 -19.03 13.52 8.42
CA ASN A 4 -19.59 12.23 8.81
C ASN A 4 -19.38 11.17 7.72
N GLN A 5 -19.58 11.55 6.46
CA GLN A 5 -19.29 10.70 5.30
C GLN A 5 -17.80 10.36 5.21
N PHE A 6 -16.92 11.32 5.51
CA PHE A 6 -15.48 11.09 5.53
C PHE A 6 -15.10 10.05 6.58
N GLU A 7 -15.56 10.24 7.82
CA GLU A 7 -15.27 9.32 8.92
C GLU A 7 -15.74 7.90 8.62
N ALA A 8 -16.98 7.74 8.14
CA ALA A 8 -17.53 6.44 7.77
C ALA A 8 -16.72 5.76 6.65
N LYS A 9 -16.36 6.51 5.59
CA LYS A 9 -15.54 5.96 4.49
C LYS A 9 -14.12 5.65 4.94
N PHE A 10 -13.53 6.45 5.82
CA PHE A 10 -12.21 6.20 6.39
C PHE A 10 -12.20 4.92 7.21
N ALA A 11 -13.20 4.73 8.08
CA ALA A 11 -13.37 3.50 8.85
C ALA A 11 -13.56 2.27 7.95
N ALA A 12 -14.39 2.38 6.91
CA ALA A 12 -14.60 1.31 5.93
C ALA A 12 -13.30 0.95 5.20
N PHE A 13 -12.49 1.95 4.81
CA PHE A 13 -11.19 1.70 4.18
C PHE A 13 -10.20 1.04 5.14
N GLN A 14 -10.13 1.47 6.40
CA GLN A 14 -9.31 0.82 7.42
C GLN A 14 -9.74 -0.64 7.62
N GLN A 15 -11.05 -0.91 7.66
CA GLN A 15 -11.59 -2.26 7.77
C GLN A 15 -11.22 -3.12 6.56
N GLN A 16 -11.36 -2.59 5.35
CA GLN A 16 -10.96 -3.30 4.11
C GLN A 16 -9.48 -3.74 4.15
N VAL A 17 -8.59 -2.85 4.60
CA VAL A 17 -7.16 -3.17 4.75
C VAL A 17 -6.93 -4.23 5.83
N THR A 18 -7.65 -4.14 6.94
CA THR A 18 -7.62 -5.11 8.05
C THR A 18 -8.06 -6.49 7.56
N ASP A 19 -9.18 -6.56 6.84
CA ASP A 19 -9.76 -7.79 6.30
C ASP A 19 -8.85 -8.42 5.24
N LEU A 20 -8.21 -7.62 4.39
CA LEU A 20 -7.23 -8.13 3.43
C LEU A 20 -6.05 -8.83 4.12
N ILE A 21 -5.47 -8.20 5.15
CA ILE A 21 -4.36 -8.80 5.90
C ILE A 21 -4.82 -10.08 6.61
N ALA A 22 -6.01 -10.02 7.22
CA ALA A 22 -6.64 -11.16 7.88
C ALA A 22 -6.92 -12.30 6.89
N ALA A 23 -7.36 -12.03 5.68
CA ALA A 23 -7.65 -13.06 4.70
C ALA A 23 -6.38 -13.67 4.07
N THR A 24 -5.22 -13.02 4.18
CA THR A 24 -4.02 -13.39 3.42
C THR A 24 -2.86 -13.90 4.27
N VAL A 25 -2.44 -13.17 5.31
CA VAL A 25 -1.15 -13.43 5.98
C VAL A 25 -1.22 -13.51 7.50
N SER A 26 -2.21 -12.91 8.17
CA SER A 26 -2.24 -12.91 9.64
C SER A 26 -3.62 -12.64 10.24
N ASP A 27 -4.12 -13.53 11.09
CA ASP A 27 -5.33 -13.28 11.93
C ASP A 27 -5.08 -12.28 13.06
N HIS A 28 -3.81 -12.06 13.41
CA HIS A 28 -3.46 -11.27 14.59
C HIS A 28 -2.97 -9.91 14.15
N LEU A 29 -3.84 -8.91 14.30
CA LEU A 29 -3.48 -7.53 14.06
C LEU A 29 -3.17 -6.85 15.40
N VAL A 30 -2.01 -6.21 15.45
CA VAL A 30 -1.69 -5.25 16.49
C VAL A 30 -1.92 -3.87 15.87
N THR A 31 -3.05 -3.25 16.19
CA THR A 31 -3.30 -1.86 15.83
C THR A 31 -2.30 -0.98 16.58
N GLY A 32 -1.43 -0.30 15.84
CA GLY A 32 -0.47 0.64 16.42
C GLY A 32 -1.15 1.95 16.80
N PHE A 33 -2.05 2.44 15.95
CA PHE A 33 -2.74 3.72 16.09
C PHE A 33 -3.87 3.86 15.06
N SER A 34 -4.96 4.54 15.40
CA SER A 34 -5.93 5.07 14.44
C SER A 34 -6.44 6.43 14.92
N PHE A 35 -6.56 7.37 13.98
CA PHE A 35 -6.99 8.72 14.22
C PHE A 35 -7.76 9.25 13.03
N CYS A 36 -8.87 9.91 13.30
CA CYS A 36 -9.67 10.63 12.31
C CYS A 36 -9.93 12.03 12.87
N ASN A 37 -9.66 13.04 12.06
CA ASN A 37 -10.10 14.41 12.29
C ASN A 37 -11.15 14.74 11.22
N PRO A 38 -12.45 14.64 11.56
CA PRO A 38 -13.53 14.89 10.61
C PRO A 38 -13.57 16.33 10.10
N ASP A 39 -13.22 17.32 10.94
CA ASP A 39 -13.25 18.75 10.59
C ASP A 39 -12.26 19.09 9.46
N THR A 40 -11.10 18.42 9.47
CA THR A 40 -10.08 18.59 8.43
C THR A 40 -10.13 17.50 7.35
N CYS A 41 -11.10 16.58 7.43
CA CYS A 41 -11.22 15.39 6.58
C CYS A 41 -9.87 14.69 6.40
N MET A 42 -9.20 14.41 7.52
CA MET A 42 -7.89 13.80 7.57
C MET A 42 -7.90 12.61 8.53
N GLY A 43 -7.52 11.44 8.02
CA GLY A 43 -7.43 10.21 8.78
C GLY A 43 -6.05 9.59 8.68
N SER A 44 -5.62 8.87 9.71
CA SER A 44 -4.37 8.11 9.71
C SER A 44 -4.52 6.85 10.54
N PHE A 45 -3.98 5.74 10.05
CA PHE A 45 -3.93 4.50 10.81
C PHE A 45 -2.62 3.75 10.58
N GLU A 46 -2.24 2.96 11.59
CA GLU A 46 -1.11 2.05 11.58
C GLU A 46 -1.53 0.65 12.03
N LEU A 47 -1.20 -0.34 11.20
CA LEU A 47 -1.38 -1.76 11.49
C LEU A 47 -0.03 -2.46 11.49
N LEU A 48 0.16 -3.36 12.46
CA LEU A 48 1.30 -4.25 12.56
C LEU A 48 0.77 -5.69 12.58
N ALA A 49 1.13 -6.46 11.56
CA ALA A 49 0.69 -7.83 11.39
C ALA A 49 1.89 -8.78 11.48
N PRO A 50 2.01 -9.63 12.51
CA PRO A 50 3.05 -10.64 12.56
C PRO A 50 2.90 -11.61 11.38
N LEU A 51 3.98 -11.82 10.63
CA LEU A 51 4.04 -12.75 9.49
C LEU A 51 4.50 -14.15 9.90
N SER A 52 5.10 -14.28 11.09
CA SER A 52 5.58 -15.54 11.66
C SER A 52 5.00 -15.77 13.05
N TYR A 53 4.52 -16.98 13.34
CA TYR A 53 3.99 -17.32 14.66
C TYR A 53 5.15 -17.59 15.64
N LYS A 54 5.44 -16.58 16.48
CA LYS A 54 6.16 -16.65 17.77
C LYS A 54 7.47 -17.44 17.84
N ILE A 55 8.60 -16.74 17.71
CA ILE A 55 9.72 -16.91 18.65
C ILE A 55 10.21 -15.51 19.10
N PRO A 56 9.62 -14.93 20.17
CA PRO A 56 9.84 -13.53 20.56
C PRO A 56 11.30 -13.18 20.87
N GLU A 57 12.09 -14.12 21.38
CA GLU A 57 13.45 -13.84 21.83
C GLU A 57 14.50 -13.92 20.71
N THR A 58 14.32 -14.83 19.76
CA THR A 58 15.22 -14.97 18.60
C THR A 58 14.81 -14.09 17.43
N GLY A 59 13.61 -13.50 17.47
CA GLY A 59 13.08 -12.55 16.50
C GLY A 59 12.05 -13.14 15.53
N GLY A 60 11.40 -12.30 14.75
CA GLY A 60 10.38 -12.65 13.76
C GLY A 60 10.15 -11.50 12.78
N ALA A 61 9.14 -11.63 11.93
CA ALA A 61 8.80 -10.62 10.94
C ALA A 61 7.41 -10.03 11.17
N GLU A 62 7.28 -8.74 10.91
CA GLU A 62 6.02 -8.00 10.94
C GLU A 62 5.83 -7.27 9.60
N LEU A 63 4.63 -7.40 9.02
CA LEU A 63 4.13 -6.50 7.99
C LEU A 63 3.63 -5.23 8.68
N HIS A 64 4.16 -4.09 8.25
CA HIS A 64 3.79 -2.77 8.73
C HIS A 64 3.03 -2.03 7.64
N VAL A 65 1.85 -1.52 7.99
CA VAL A 65 1.00 -0.73 7.11
C VAL A 65 0.70 0.59 7.81
N ASN A 66 1.09 1.70 7.19
CA ASN A 66 0.75 3.04 7.64
C ASN A 66 0.09 3.79 6.47
N CYS A 67 -1.08 4.37 6.72
CA CYS A 67 -1.82 5.13 5.74
C CYS A 67 -2.25 6.45 6.32
N LYS A 68 -2.10 7.53 5.55
CA LYS A 68 -2.72 8.83 5.80
C LYS A 68 -3.64 9.16 4.64
N ILE A 69 -4.91 9.34 4.95
CA ILE A 69 -5.99 9.56 3.99
C ILE A 69 -6.53 10.97 4.17
N THR A 70 -6.86 11.60 3.06
CA THR A 70 -7.52 12.91 2.97
C THR A 70 -8.50 12.88 1.81
N LEU A 71 -9.13 14.00 1.48
CA LEU A 71 -9.96 14.10 0.30
C LEU A 71 -9.13 14.30 -0.98
N ASP A 72 -9.73 13.98 -2.12
CA ASP A 72 -9.20 14.41 -3.41
C ASP A 72 -9.42 15.91 -3.64
N ARG A 73 -8.90 16.46 -4.72
CA ARG A 73 -9.01 17.91 -5.02
C ARG A 73 -10.45 18.38 -5.21
N THR A 74 -11.36 17.47 -5.50
CA THR A 74 -12.78 17.75 -5.70
C THR A 74 -13.59 17.56 -4.43
N ASP A 75 -12.93 17.29 -3.30
CA ASP A 75 -13.53 17.00 -2.01
C ASP A 75 -14.63 15.93 -2.05
N SER A 76 -14.55 15.02 -3.01
CA SER A 76 -15.63 14.09 -3.34
C SER A 76 -15.27 12.64 -3.05
N PHE A 77 -13.98 12.32 -3.04
CA PHE A 77 -13.49 10.95 -2.84
C PHE A 77 -12.34 10.91 -1.84
N LEU A 78 -12.19 9.75 -1.18
CA LEU A 78 -11.00 9.49 -0.38
C LEU A 78 -9.76 9.42 -1.27
N SER A 79 -8.65 9.84 -0.71
CA SER A 79 -7.42 9.97 -1.46
C SER A 79 -6.21 9.81 -0.53
N THR A 80 -5.25 8.98 -0.94
CA THR A 80 -4.04 8.74 -0.14
C THR A 80 -3.15 9.97 -0.15
N HIS A 81 -2.92 10.57 1.02
CA HIS A 81 -1.89 11.58 1.21
C HIS A 81 -0.51 10.94 1.33
N SER A 82 -0.39 9.90 2.14
CA SER A 82 0.81 9.07 2.22
C SER A 82 0.46 7.61 2.54
N SER A 83 1.30 6.69 2.10
CA SER A 83 1.28 5.30 2.52
C SER A 83 2.69 4.78 2.72
N SER A 84 2.87 3.86 3.66
CA SER A 84 4.09 3.11 3.88
C SER A 84 3.71 1.66 4.15
N TYR A 85 4.14 0.76 3.27
CA TYR A 85 4.00 -0.68 3.42
C TYR A 85 5.39 -1.25 3.58
N GLY A 86 5.66 -1.99 4.65
CA GLY A 86 7.01 -2.47 4.90
C GLY A 86 7.08 -3.80 5.61
N VAL A 87 8.16 -4.53 5.37
CA VAL A 87 8.50 -5.73 6.14
C VAL A 87 9.59 -5.35 7.14
N ARG A 88 9.39 -5.74 8.40
CA ARG A 88 10.30 -5.43 9.51
C ARG A 88 10.73 -6.73 10.18
N PHE A 89 12.02 -6.85 10.47
CA PHE A 89 12.53 -7.87 11.36
C PHE A 89 12.53 -7.34 12.79
N VAL A 90 11.97 -8.11 13.72
CA VAL A 90 11.68 -7.67 15.08
C VAL A 90 12.26 -8.68 16.05
N TYR A 91 13.05 -8.25 17.02
CA TYR A 91 13.78 -9.16 17.91
C TYR A 91 14.04 -8.58 19.31
N GLY A 92 14.46 -9.44 20.23
CA GLY A 92 14.70 -9.06 21.62
C GLY A 92 13.43 -9.10 22.48
N PRO A 93 13.58 -8.95 23.81
CA PRO A 93 12.49 -9.16 24.76
C PRO A 93 11.38 -8.12 24.57
N LYS A 94 10.13 -8.49 24.87
CA LYS A 94 8.92 -7.67 24.66
C LYS A 94 9.05 -6.21 25.15
N LYS A 95 9.73 -6.00 26.29
CA LYS A 95 9.95 -4.67 26.89
C LYS A 95 11.07 -3.83 26.24
N LYS A 96 11.96 -4.44 25.44
CA LYS A 96 13.09 -3.79 24.75
C LYS A 96 13.19 -4.30 23.30
N ARG A 97 12.04 -4.42 22.65
CA ARG A 97 11.91 -4.93 21.29
C ARG A 97 12.67 -4.02 20.33
N LYS A 98 13.59 -4.61 19.54
CA LYS A 98 14.33 -3.93 18.48
C LYS A 98 13.65 -4.22 17.14
N VAL A 99 13.64 -3.22 16.27
CA VAL A 99 13.01 -3.27 14.95
C VAL A 99 14.05 -2.88 13.90
N HIS A 100 14.23 -3.73 12.90
CA HIS A 100 15.10 -3.48 11.76
C HIS A 100 14.26 -3.54 10.47
N PRO A 101 14.16 -2.45 9.69
CA PRO A 101 13.41 -2.46 8.44
C PRO A 101 14.13 -3.31 7.40
N ILE A 102 13.39 -4.17 6.71
CA ILE A 102 13.89 -4.98 5.59
C ILE A 102 13.66 -4.23 4.28
N VAL A 103 12.40 -3.87 4.03
CA VAL A 103 11.98 -3.11 2.86
C VAL A 103 10.81 -2.21 3.23
N ARG A 104 10.71 -1.04 2.59
CA ARG A 104 9.56 -0.14 2.68
C ARG A 104 9.20 0.41 1.31
N PHE A 105 7.94 0.28 0.94
CA PHE A 105 7.31 0.91 -0.22
C PHE A 105 6.58 2.15 0.29
N GLU A 106 7.05 3.33 -0.09
CA GLU A 106 6.53 4.60 0.38
C GLU A 106 5.88 5.39 -0.76
N TYR A 107 4.74 6.00 -0.45
CA TYR A 107 4.13 7.03 -1.25
C TYR A 107 3.92 8.29 -0.42
N LEU A 108 4.27 9.44 -0.98
CA LEU A 108 4.03 10.76 -0.40
C LEU A 108 3.55 11.73 -1.48
N ARG A 109 2.30 12.17 -1.34
CA ARG A 109 1.69 13.14 -2.25
C ARG A 109 2.43 14.47 -2.18
N GLY A 110 2.79 15.00 -3.34
CA GLY A 110 3.39 16.33 -3.46
C GLY A 110 4.82 16.41 -2.94
N SER A 111 5.52 15.28 -2.83
CA SER A 111 6.94 15.29 -2.47
C SER A 111 7.76 16.03 -3.53
N GLN A 112 8.59 16.99 -3.08
CA GLN A 112 9.47 17.78 -3.95
C GLN A 112 10.94 17.34 -3.86
N LYS A 113 11.31 16.66 -2.76
CA LYS A 113 12.71 16.28 -2.46
C LYS A 113 13.07 14.87 -2.90
N ARG A 114 12.08 14.03 -3.18
CA ARG A 114 12.22 12.63 -3.57
C ARG A 114 11.03 12.23 -4.45
N PRO A 115 11.14 11.14 -5.24
CA PRO A 115 10.02 10.63 -6.01
C PRO A 115 8.79 10.39 -5.11
N SER A 116 7.61 10.73 -5.62
CA SER A 116 6.36 10.58 -4.86
C SER A 116 6.08 9.12 -4.50
N ALA A 117 6.51 8.16 -5.31
CA ALA A 117 6.54 6.73 -4.99
C ALA A 117 8.00 6.26 -5.02
N HIS A 118 8.45 5.58 -3.98
CA HIS A 118 9.82 5.07 -3.89
C HIS A 118 9.91 3.87 -2.95
N ILE A 119 11.00 3.12 -3.09
CA ILE A 119 11.31 1.95 -2.27
C ILE A 119 12.59 2.21 -1.50
N HIS A 120 12.60 1.83 -0.22
CA HIS A 120 13.81 1.70 0.58
C HIS A 120 14.10 0.21 0.80
N VAL A 121 15.27 -0.24 0.37
CA VAL A 121 15.74 -1.62 0.56
C VAL A 121 16.99 -1.61 1.42
N SER A 122 17.01 -2.44 2.45
CA SER A 122 18.21 -2.69 3.24
C SER A 122 19.12 -3.68 2.48
N SER A 123 20.07 -3.18 1.70
CA SER A 123 21.04 -4.00 0.95
C SER A 123 21.96 -4.79 1.88
N ASN A 124 22.28 -6.04 1.51
CA ASN A 124 23.14 -6.96 2.28
C ASN A 124 22.74 -7.04 3.76
N SER A 125 21.43 -7.17 4.02
CA SER A 125 20.89 -7.12 5.37
C SER A 125 21.04 -8.47 6.06
N PRO A 126 21.77 -8.57 7.19
CA PRO A 126 21.81 -9.79 7.99
C PRO A 126 20.43 -10.18 8.50
N ALA A 127 19.57 -9.19 8.79
CA ALA A 127 18.21 -9.44 9.22
C ALA A 127 17.35 -10.07 8.11
N LEU A 128 17.55 -9.66 6.85
CA LEU A 128 16.90 -10.29 5.69
C LEU A 128 17.41 -11.72 5.48
N ALA A 129 18.73 -11.94 5.53
CA ALA A 129 19.33 -13.27 5.42
C ALA A 129 18.78 -14.23 6.49
N MET A 130 18.74 -13.79 7.75
CA MET A 130 18.17 -14.57 8.85
C MET A 130 16.68 -14.87 8.67
N LEU A 131 15.92 -13.93 8.10
CA LEU A 131 14.50 -14.11 7.82
C LEU A 131 14.29 -15.15 6.72
N LEU A 132 15.03 -15.06 5.61
CA LEU A 132 14.94 -15.98 4.49
C LEU A 132 15.37 -17.40 4.90
N GLU A 133 16.46 -17.52 5.67
CA GLU A 133 16.91 -18.80 6.25
C GLU A 133 15.80 -19.48 7.05
N ARG A 134 15.06 -18.72 7.88
CA ARG A 134 13.95 -19.26 8.68
C ARG A 134 12.77 -19.70 7.85
N ASN A 135 12.56 -19.05 6.72
CA ASN A 135 11.55 -19.42 5.75
C ASN A 135 12.06 -20.48 4.75
N LYS A 136 13.20 -21.12 5.05
CA LYS A 136 13.81 -22.19 4.25
C LYS A 136 14.21 -21.75 2.84
N GLN A 137 14.59 -20.48 2.70
CA GLN A 137 15.11 -19.86 1.48
C GLN A 137 16.59 -19.46 1.66
N SER A 138 17.42 -20.39 2.12
CA SER A 138 18.83 -20.16 2.45
C SER A 138 19.63 -19.53 1.30
N GLU A 139 19.43 -20.02 0.08
CA GLU A 139 20.12 -19.51 -1.12
C GLU A 139 19.77 -18.04 -1.39
N ALA A 140 18.48 -17.66 -1.32
CA ALA A 140 18.05 -16.27 -1.44
C ALA A 140 18.63 -15.37 -0.33
N GLY A 141 18.98 -15.94 0.83
CA GLY A 141 19.68 -15.22 1.91
C GLY A 141 21.07 -14.74 1.51
N PHE A 142 21.78 -15.50 0.68
CA PHE A 142 23.07 -15.14 0.08
C PHE A 142 22.90 -14.32 -1.20
N GLU A 143 21.80 -14.53 -1.92
CA GLU A 143 21.49 -13.90 -3.20
C GLU A 143 20.39 -12.85 -3.09
N GLN A 144 20.47 -11.95 -2.11
CA GLN A 144 19.44 -10.94 -1.88
C GLN A 144 19.19 -10.02 -3.09
N GLN A 145 20.18 -9.88 -3.98
CA GLN A 145 20.06 -9.16 -5.24
C GLN A 145 19.06 -9.80 -6.23
N ASN A 146 18.73 -11.08 -6.05
CA ASN A 146 17.79 -11.82 -6.90
C ASN A 146 16.33 -11.68 -6.41
N LEU A 147 16.08 -10.96 -5.31
CA LEU A 147 14.71 -10.72 -4.84
C LEU A 147 13.96 -9.75 -5.76
N HIS A 148 12.74 -10.12 -6.13
CA HIS A 148 11.90 -9.32 -7.02
C HIS A 148 11.04 -8.35 -6.23
N TYR A 149 11.56 -7.15 -6.00
CA TYR A 149 10.81 -6.10 -5.32
C TYR A 149 9.68 -5.56 -6.22
N PRO A 150 8.41 -5.52 -5.76
CA PRO A 150 7.32 -4.99 -6.55
C PRO A 150 7.53 -3.50 -6.82
N THR A 151 7.37 -3.10 -8.08
CA THR A 151 7.35 -1.69 -8.51
C THR A 151 5.93 -1.16 -8.71
N GLY A 152 4.93 -2.01 -8.44
CA GLY A 152 3.56 -1.82 -8.88
C GLY A 152 3.36 -2.44 -10.27
N GLY A 153 2.10 -2.64 -10.65
CA GLY A 153 1.75 -3.16 -11.97
C GLY A 153 2.12 -2.19 -13.11
N HIS A 154 1.75 -2.54 -14.34
CA HIS A 154 2.16 -1.84 -15.57
C HIS A 154 1.97 -0.32 -15.61
N HIS A 155 1.12 0.26 -14.75
CA HIS A 155 0.72 1.67 -14.86
C HIS A 155 0.64 2.43 -13.53
N PHE A 156 0.85 1.79 -12.37
CA PHE A 156 0.53 2.43 -11.08
C PHE A 156 1.46 2.02 -9.94
N ARG A 157 1.43 2.81 -8.86
CA ARG A 157 2.23 2.56 -7.64
C ARG A 157 1.90 1.21 -7.00
N VAL A 158 2.85 0.69 -6.23
CA VAL A 158 2.71 -0.50 -5.38
C VAL A 158 1.45 -0.41 -4.50
N CYS A 159 0.59 -1.42 -4.59
CA CYS A 159 -0.54 -1.60 -3.67
C CYS A 159 -0.15 -2.53 -2.50
N LEU A 160 -1.03 -2.66 -1.50
CA LEU A 160 -0.74 -3.52 -0.34
C LEU A 160 -0.71 -5.00 -0.75
N GLU A 161 -1.54 -5.38 -1.71
CA GLU A 161 -1.66 -6.70 -2.30
C GLU A 161 -0.33 -7.15 -2.93
N ASP A 162 0.38 -6.24 -3.59
CA ASP A 162 1.71 -6.54 -4.14
C ASP A 162 2.73 -6.84 -3.03
N VAL A 163 2.66 -6.13 -1.90
CA VAL A 163 3.56 -6.35 -0.75
C VAL A 163 3.21 -7.65 -0.02
N ILE A 164 1.92 -7.98 0.09
CA ILE A 164 1.44 -9.26 0.63
C ILE A 164 1.95 -10.42 -0.23
N GLN A 165 1.78 -10.33 -1.55
CA GLN A 165 2.31 -11.32 -2.48
C GLN A 165 3.82 -11.44 -2.34
N PHE A 166 4.56 -10.32 -2.31
CA PHE A 166 6.01 -10.31 -2.08
C PHE A 166 6.41 -11.03 -0.77
N CYS A 167 5.68 -10.82 0.33
CA CYS A 167 5.93 -11.54 1.58
C CYS A 167 5.80 -13.07 1.39
N ILE A 168 4.80 -13.52 0.64
CA ILE A 168 4.52 -14.94 0.47
C ILE A 168 5.50 -15.57 -0.53
N THR A 169 5.70 -14.95 -1.70
CA THR A 169 6.40 -15.57 -2.83
C THR A 169 7.90 -15.33 -2.80
N GLU A 170 8.34 -14.12 -2.43
CA GLU A 170 9.77 -13.78 -2.42
C GLU A 170 10.40 -14.02 -1.04
N LEU A 171 9.68 -13.68 0.04
CA LEU A 171 10.18 -13.87 1.41
C LEU A 171 9.77 -15.21 2.04
N GLY A 172 8.96 -16.04 1.37
CA GLY A 172 8.66 -17.41 1.81
C GLY A 172 7.72 -17.52 3.01
N PHE A 173 6.97 -16.46 3.35
CA PHE A 173 5.96 -16.55 4.39
C PHE A 173 4.77 -17.42 3.94
N MET A 174 4.15 -18.12 4.90
CA MET A 174 2.97 -18.92 4.59
C MET A 174 1.74 -18.03 4.41
N GLY A 175 1.19 -18.02 3.20
CA GLY A 175 -0.12 -17.44 2.92
C GLY A 175 -1.26 -18.36 3.36
N LYS A 176 -2.43 -17.78 3.63
CA LYS A 176 -3.65 -18.53 3.95
C LYS A 176 -4.27 -19.18 2.72
N SER A 177 -5.11 -20.19 2.93
CA SER A 177 -5.85 -20.81 1.84
C SER A 177 -6.66 -19.77 1.05
N GLY A 178 -6.44 -19.71 -0.27
CA GLY A 178 -7.14 -18.78 -1.15
C GLY A 178 -6.62 -17.33 -1.14
N TRP A 179 -5.48 -17.04 -0.51
CA TRP A 179 -4.91 -15.69 -0.43
C TRP A 179 -4.78 -15.01 -1.81
N GLN A 180 -4.49 -15.77 -2.87
CA GLN A 180 -4.33 -15.27 -4.23
C GLN A 180 -5.60 -14.58 -4.73
N MET A 181 -6.78 -15.11 -4.40
CA MET A 181 -8.06 -14.53 -4.83
C MET A 181 -8.28 -13.17 -4.16
N HIS A 182 -7.92 -13.03 -2.89
CA HIS A 182 -8.02 -11.77 -2.16
C HIS A 182 -7.03 -10.73 -2.69
N VAL A 183 -5.80 -11.14 -2.96
CA VAL A 183 -4.77 -10.28 -3.59
C VAL A 183 -5.21 -9.80 -4.96
N GLU A 184 -5.75 -10.69 -5.81
CA GLU A 184 -6.15 -10.29 -7.16
C GLU A 184 -7.39 -9.40 -7.17
N ALA A 185 -8.39 -9.70 -6.33
CA ALA A 185 -9.56 -8.85 -6.17
C ALA A 185 -9.18 -7.44 -5.66
N GLY A 186 -8.31 -7.37 -4.65
CA GLY A 186 -7.82 -6.11 -4.11
C GLY A 186 -7.02 -5.30 -5.13
N ARG A 187 -6.14 -5.95 -5.90
CA ARG A 187 -5.39 -5.32 -7.00
C ARG A 187 -6.31 -4.76 -8.07
N HIS A 188 -7.36 -5.49 -8.46
CA HIS A 188 -8.32 -5.02 -9.44
C HIS A 188 -9.09 -3.78 -8.96
N GLU A 189 -9.52 -3.76 -7.69
CA GLU A 189 -10.16 -2.59 -7.11
C GLU A 189 -9.19 -1.41 -6.98
N PHE A 190 -7.95 -1.65 -6.55
CA PHE A 190 -6.92 -0.61 -6.51
C PHE A 190 -6.68 0.00 -7.90
N LEU A 191 -6.58 -0.85 -8.93
CA LEU A 191 -6.40 -0.42 -10.31
C LEU A 191 -7.54 0.48 -10.78
N LYS A 192 -8.80 0.09 -10.53
CA LYS A 192 -9.97 0.92 -10.83
C LYS A 192 -9.89 2.29 -10.17
N HIS A 193 -9.51 2.34 -8.88
CA HIS A 193 -9.37 3.61 -8.16
C HIS A 193 -8.27 4.50 -8.75
N GLN A 194 -7.13 3.92 -9.14
CA GLN A 194 -6.04 4.67 -9.77
C GLN A 194 -6.43 5.20 -11.16
N ILE A 195 -7.08 4.37 -11.99
CA ILE A 195 -7.59 4.79 -13.31
C ILE A 195 -8.56 5.96 -13.14
N ASN A 196 -9.55 5.82 -12.25
CA ASN A 196 -10.50 6.89 -11.95
C ASN A 196 -9.80 8.18 -11.50
N ALA A 197 -8.76 8.07 -10.67
CA ALA A 197 -8.00 9.22 -10.21
C ALA A 197 -7.20 9.89 -11.33
N VAL A 198 -6.63 9.13 -12.26
CA VAL A 198 -5.88 9.67 -13.42
C VAL A 198 -6.81 10.29 -14.45
N VAL A 199 -7.91 9.61 -14.79
CA VAL A 199 -8.92 10.14 -15.73
C VAL A 199 -9.45 11.49 -15.25
N LYS A 200 -9.76 11.64 -13.95
CA LYS A 200 -10.20 12.93 -13.38
C LYS A 200 -9.15 14.04 -13.43
N GLN A 201 -7.86 13.69 -13.53
CA GLN A 201 -6.76 14.67 -13.62
C GLN A 201 -6.48 15.12 -15.05
N ASP A 202 -6.84 14.32 -16.06
CA ASP A 202 -6.61 14.60 -17.48
C ASP A 202 -7.78 14.08 -18.32
N CYS A 203 -8.97 14.64 -18.05
CA CYS A 203 -10.22 14.19 -18.68
C CYS A 203 -10.19 14.34 -20.20
N GLU A 204 -9.53 15.37 -20.72
CA GLU A 204 -9.48 15.60 -22.17
C GLU A 204 -8.63 14.52 -22.86
N THR A 205 -7.46 14.18 -22.31
CA THR A 205 -6.67 13.05 -22.84
C THR A 205 -7.45 11.74 -22.76
N ALA A 206 -8.18 11.50 -21.67
CA ALA A 206 -9.03 10.31 -21.55
C ALA A 206 -10.17 10.31 -22.59
N ALA A 207 -10.84 11.45 -22.79
CA ALA A 207 -11.90 11.61 -23.79
C ALA A 207 -11.38 11.36 -25.21
N GLU A 208 -10.21 11.90 -25.54
CA GLU A 208 -9.58 11.72 -26.83
C GLU A 208 -9.23 10.25 -27.11
N VAL A 209 -8.61 9.55 -26.15
CA VAL A 209 -8.33 8.11 -26.27
C VAL A 209 -9.61 7.31 -26.49
N LEU A 210 -10.69 7.63 -25.75
CA LEU A 210 -11.98 6.95 -25.91
C LEU A 210 -12.60 7.21 -27.30
N ARG A 211 -12.54 8.45 -27.80
CA ARG A 211 -12.99 8.79 -29.17
C ARG A 211 -12.20 8.01 -30.22
N GLN A 212 -10.88 7.88 -30.06
CA GLN A 212 -10.03 7.10 -30.97
C GLN A 212 -10.37 5.59 -30.96
N LEU A 213 -10.83 5.07 -29.83
CA LEU A 213 -11.32 3.69 -29.71
C LEU A 213 -12.76 3.50 -30.21
N GLY A 214 -13.40 4.55 -30.72
CA GLY A 214 -14.76 4.51 -31.28
C GLY A 214 -15.88 4.73 -30.27
N TYR A 215 -15.57 5.18 -29.05
CA TYR A 215 -16.60 5.59 -28.09
C TYR A 215 -17.11 7.00 -28.41
N GLU A 216 -18.42 7.20 -28.31
CA GLU A 216 -19.01 8.53 -28.34
C GLU A 216 -18.81 9.22 -26.98
N VAL A 217 -18.00 10.28 -26.96
CA VAL A 217 -17.73 11.08 -25.75
C VAL A 217 -17.92 12.56 -26.04
N SER A 218 -18.94 13.16 -25.42
CA SER A 218 -19.23 14.59 -25.51
C SER A 218 -18.60 15.37 -24.36
N SER A 219 -18.00 16.51 -24.68
CA SER A 219 -17.53 17.44 -23.65
C SER A 219 -18.72 18.07 -22.92
N PRO A 220 -18.62 18.31 -21.60
CA PRO A 220 -19.69 18.98 -20.86
C PRO A 220 -19.96 20.37 -21.44
N GLN A 221 -21.24 20.74 -21.54
CA GLN A 221 -21.70 21.99 -22.16
C GLN A 221 -21.27 23.25 -21.40
N ASN A 222 -21.01 23.11 -20.10
CA ASN A 222 -20.39 24.14 -19.27
C ASN A 222 -18.93 23.75 -19.05
N GLN A 223 -18.00 24.72 -19.18
CA GLN A 223 -16.65 24.62 -18.64
C GLN A 223 -16.75 24.45 -17.12
N ILE A 224 -16.93 23.21 -16.68
CA ILE A 224 -16.52 22.84 -15.33
C ILE A 224 -15.02 23.05 -15.36
N ASP A 225 -14.51 23.94 -14.52
CA ASP A 225 -13.07 24.16 -14.34
C ASP A 225 -12.51 22.85 -13.76
N LEU A 226 -12.21 21.90 -14.67
CA LEU A 226 -11.66 20.61 -14.31
C LEU A 226 -10.29 20.89 -13.70
N PRO A 227 -9.92 20.25 -12.58
CA PRO A 227 -8.67 20.52 -11.92
C PRO A 227 -7.52 20.30 -12.91
N GLY A 228 -6.95 21.39 -13.42
CA GLY A 228 -6.04 21.37 -14.55
C GLY A 228 -4.83 20.46 -14.34
N ARG A 229 -4.25 20.03 -15.48
CA ARG A 229 -3.03 19.23 -15.56
C ARG A 229 -1.94 19.88 -14.70
N ARG A 230 -1.31 19.12 -13.79
CA ARG A 230 -0.14 19.64 -13.07
C ARG A 230 1.03 19.76 -14.04
N PRO A 231 1.77 20.88 -14.07
CA PRO A 231 3.11 20.90 -14.62
C PRO A 231 4.02 19.99 -13.78
N GLY A 232 4.88 19.18 -14.41
CA GLY A 232 5.95 18.44 -13.72
C GLY A 232 5.69 16.96 -13.43
N TRP A 233 4.91 16.28 -14.27
CA TRP A 233 5.30 14.91 -14.65
C TRP A 233 6.40 14.99 -15.70
#